data_AF-A0A959WKH4-F1
#
_entry.id   AF-A0A959WKH4-F1
#
_cell.length_a   1.000
_cell.length_b   1.000
_cell.length_c   1.000
_cell.angle_alpha   90.00
_cell.angle_beta   90.00
_cell.angle_gamma   90.00
#
_symmetry.space_group_name_H-M   'P 1'
#
loop_
_entity.id
_entity.type
_entity.pdbx_description
1 polymer ?
#
loop_
_entity_poly.entity_id
_entity_poly.type
_entity_poly.pdbx_seq_one_letter_code
_entity_poly.pdbx_strand_id
1 'polypeptide(L)'
;MDATTDVSLTVAEAAQILGVSERTVWRYLKAGRISGETVGPMGAQRTQIDPESVARLQERRGADPAAAELRERVQRLTEELAQVTAERDALVQRVDGLQLALGRSGVAANEGILGRAAVGVASAVAKIRSVRAA
;
A
#
# COMPACT_ATOMS: atom_id res chain seq x y z
N MET A 1 -36.23 -17.83 -29.69
CA MET A 1 -35.01 -18.58 -29.34
C MET A 1 -33.94 -17.55 -29.15
N ASP A 2 -33.80 -17.06 -27.92
CA ASP A 2 -32.92 -15.93 -27.62
C ASP A 2 -31.47 -16.39 -27.72
N ALA A 3 -30.73 -15.72 -28.61
CA ALA A 3 -29.28 -15.80 -28.68
C ALA A 3 -28.73 -15.22 -27.38
N THR A 4 -28.55 -16.08 -26.38
CA THR A 4 -27.71 -15.76 -25.22
C THR A 4 -26.35 -15.49 -25.82
N THR A 5 -25.98 -14.21 -25.88
CA THR A 5 -24.71 -13.80 -26.42
C THR A 5 -23.66 -14.48 -25.55
N ASP A 6 -22.86 -15.38 -26.13
CA ASP A 6 -21.65 -15.91 -25.49
C ASP A 6 -20.70 -14.72 -25.32
N VAL A 7 -20.94 -13.91 -24.28
CA VAL A 7 -20.09 -12.78 -23.94
C VAL A 7 -18.85 -13.37 -23.29
N SER A 8 -17.88 -13.81 -24.09
CA SER A 8 -16.58 -14.23 -23.58
C SER A 8 -15.73 -13.02 -23.22
N LEU A 9 -15.04 -13.06 -22.08
CA LEU A 9 -14.07 -12.03 -21.70
C LEU A 9 -12.71 -12.31 -22.34
N THR A 10 -12.01 -11.25 -22.71
CA THR A 10 -10.58 -11.33 -22.99
C THR A 10 -9.77 -11.41 -21.70
N VAL A 11 -8.50 -11.82 -21.81
CA VAL A 11 -7.56 -11.82 -20.69
C VAL A 11 -7.43 -10.44 -20.04
N ALA A 12 -7.41 -9.38 -20.85
CA ALA A 12 -7.31 -8.00 -20.39
C ALA A 12 -8.55 -7.57 -19.60
N GLU A 13 -9.75 -7.89 -20.08
CA GLU A 13 -11.00 -7.58 -19.37
C GLU A 13 -11.10 -8.35 -18.06
N ALA A 14 -10.74 -9.65 -18.05
CA ALA A 14 -10.70 -10.44 -16.82
C ALA A 14 -9.68 -9.89 -15.81
N ALA A 15 -8.54 -9.38 -16.28
CA ALA A 15 -7.53 -8.73 -15.45
C ALA A 15 -8.08 -7.47 -14.78
N GLN A 16 -8.81 -6.65 -15.54
CA GLN A 16 -9.44 -5.43 -15.06
C GLN A 16 -10.54 -5.72 -14.02
N ILE A 17 -11.42 -6.69 -14.27
CA ILE A 17 -12.50 -7.08 -13.35
C ILE A 17 -11.92 -7.60 -12.02
N LEU A 18 -10.89 -8.43 -12.08
CA LEU A 18 -10.27 -9.03 -10.90
C LEU A 18 -9.29 -8.10 -10.18
N GLY A 19 -8.94 -6.95 -10.77
CA GLY A 19 -7.93 -6.03 -10.24
C GLY A 19 -6.52 -6.64 -10.17
N VAL A 20 -6.15 -7.49 -11.13
CA VAL A 20 -4.85 -8.18 -11.18
C VAL A 20 -4.16 -7.97 -12.52
N SER A 21 -2.89 -8.36 -12.63
CA SER A 21 -2.18 -8.35 -13.91
C SER A 21 -2.63 -9.50 -14.84
N GLU A 22 -2.54 -9.32 -16.15
CA GLU A 22 -2.83 -10.37 -17.14
C GLU A 22 -2.00 -11.65 -16.90
N ARG A 23 -0.74 -11.52 -16.49
CA ARG A 23 0.11 -12.65 -16.09
C ARG A 23 -0.50 -13.45 -14.95
N THR A 24 -1.21 -12.79 -14.03
CA THR A 24 -1.92 -13.44 -12.93
C THR A 24 -3.17 -14.17 -13.42
N VAL A 25 -3.89 -13.60 -14.40
CA VAL A 25 -5.01 -14.26 -15.09
C VAL A 25 -4.54 -15.54 -15.77
N TRP A 26 -3.42 -15.49 -16.51
CA TRP A 26 -2.80 -16.68 -17.11
C TRP A 26 -2.43 -17.75 -16.07
N ARG A 27 -1.91 -17.32 -14.92
CA ARG A 27 -1.64 -18.24 -13.81
C ARG A 27 -2.93 -18.89 -13.28
N TYR A 28 -4.06 -18.17 -13.26
CA TYR A 28 -5.35 -18.73 -12.85
C TYR A 28 -5.93 -19.70 -13.87
N LEU A 29 -5.82 -19.39 -15.17
CA LEU A 29 -6.18 -20.33 -16.24
C LEU A 29 -5.36 -21.62 -16.12
N LYS A 30 -4.03 -21.51 -16.01
CA LYS A 30 -3.14 -22.67 -15.85
C LYS A 30 -3.43 -23.48 -14.59
N ALA A 31 -3.87 -22.83 -13.51
CA ALA A 31 -4.22 -23.47 -12.25
C ALA A 31 -5.67 -23.99 -12.21
N GLY A 32 -6.45 -23.84 -13.29
CA GLY A 32 -7.85 -24.26 -13.36
C GLY A 32 -8.79 -23.46 -12.44
N ARG A 33 -8.40 -22.24 -12.02
CA ARG A 33 -9.22 -21.40 -11.12
C ARG A 33 -10.28 -20.58 -11.86
N ILE A 34 -10.09 -20.37 -13.16
CA ILE A 34 -11.04 -19.74 -14.09
C ILE A 34 -11.02 -20.57 -15.38
N SER A 35 -12.17 -20.66 -16.06
CA SER A 35 -12.32 -21.37 -17.32
C SER A 35 -12.06 -20.43 -18.49
N GLY A 36 -11.38 -20.94 -19.51
CA GLY A 36 -11.22 -20.24 -20.77
C GLY A 36 -10.66 -21.17 -21.83
N GLU A 37 -10.95 -20.83 -23.08
CA GLU A 37 -10.51 -21.56 -24.25
C GLU A 37 -9.74 -20.65 -25.21
N THR A 38 -8.72 -21.22 -25.85
CA THR A 38 -7.98 -20.52 -26.89
C THR A 38 -8.63 -20.84 -28.23
N VAL A 39 -9.18 -19.82 -28.87
CA VAL A 39 -9.89 -19.91 -30.16
C VAL A 39 -9.13 -19.18 -31.26
N GLY A 40 -9.26 -19.69 -32.49
CA GLY A 40 -8.72 -19.08 -33.70
C GLY A 40 -7.53 -19.84 -34.34
N PRO A 41 -7.18 -19.48 -35.59
CA PRO A 41 -6.09 -20.13 -36.32
C PRO A 41 -4.73 -19.79 -35.70
N MET A 42 -3.73 -20.67 -35.90
CA MET A 42 -2.35 -20.40 -35.50
C MET A 42 -1.88 -19.05 -36.05
N GLY A 43 -1.35 -18.19 -35.18
CA GLY A 43 -0.95 -16.81 -35.50
C GLY A 43 -1.99 -15.73 -35.20
N ALA A 44 -3.26 -16.10 -34.96
CA ALA A 44 -4.33 -15.17 -34.56
C ALA A 44 -5.16 -15.70 -33.36
N GLN A 45 -4.55 -16.57 -32.54
CA GLN A 45 -5.19 -17.16 -31.37
C GLN A 45 -5.55 -16.10 -30.34
N ARG A 46 -6.76 -16.22 -29.77
CA ARG A 46 -7.25 -15.39 -28.67
C ARG A 46 -7.81 -16.29 -27.58
N THR A 47 -7.57 -15.93 -26.33
CA THR A 47 -8.16 -16.67 -25.20
C THR A 47 -9.45 -15.98 -24.78
N GLN A 48 -10.54 -16.74 -24.88
CA GLN A 48 -11.87 -16.41 -24.44
C GLN A 48 -12.09 -17.01 -23.06
N ILE A 49 -12.36 -16.16 -22.08
CA ILE A 49 -12.54 -16.52 -20.67
C ILE A 49 -14.04 -16.49 -20.36
N ASP A 50 -14.51 -17.51 -19.66
CA ASP A 50 -15.87 -17.59 -19.19
C ASP A 50 -16.13 -16.56 -18.06
N PRO A 51 -17.04 -15.58 -18.27
CA PRO A 51 -17.34 -14.56 -17.28
C PRO A 51 -17.86 -15.12 -15.96
N GLU A 52 -18.60 -16.22 -15.99
CA GLU A 52 -19.19 -16.79 -14.78
C GLU A 52 -18.09 -17.31 -13.85
N SER A 53 -17.07 -17.95 -14.41
CA SER A 53 -15.90 -18.40 -13.67
C SER A 53 -15.12 -17.26 -13.03
N VAL A 54 -15.03 -16.11 -13.73
CA VAL A 54 -14.39 -14.89 -13.23
C VAL A 54 -15.20 -14.30 -12.08
N ALA A 55 -16.53 -14.22 -12.22
CA ALA A 55 -17.43 -13.74 -11.18
C ALA A 55 -17.35 -14.60 -9.91
N ARG A 56 -17.42 -15.93 -10.05
CA ARG A 56 -17.25 -16.87 -8.92
C ARG A 56 -15.89 -16.70 -8.24
N LEU A 57 -14.82 -16.46 -8.99
CA LEU A 57 -13.49 -16.20 -8.41
C LEU A 57 -13.46 -14.86 -7.67
N GLN A 58 -14.09 -13.82 -8.22
CA GLN A 58 -14.20 -12.51 -7.59
C GLN A 58 -14.96 -12.59 -6.27
N GLU A 59 -16.09 -13.29 -6.24
CA GLU A 59 -16.87 -13.54 -5.02
C GLU A 59 -16.06 -14.30 -3.96
N ARG A 60 -15.39 -15.39 -4.35
CA ARG A 60 -14.51 -16.15 -3.43
C ARG A 60 -13.39 -15.29 -2.86
N ARG A 61 -12.84 -14.37 -3.64
CA ARG A 61 -11.81 -13.42 -3.19
C ARG A 61 -12.38 -12.34 -2.27
N GLY A 62 -13.60 -11.88 -2.55
CA GLY A 62 -14.31 -10.93 -1.71
C GLY A 62 -14.69 -11.52 -0.35
N ALA A 63 -15.07 -12.81 -0.34
CA ALA A 63 -15.47 -13.56 0.84
C ALA A 63 -14.30 -14.18 1.63
N ASP A 64 -13.05 -14.06 1.15
CA ASP A 64 -11.88 -14.57 1.87
C ASP A 64 -11.64 -13.74 3.15
N PRO A 65 -11.88 -14.31 4.36
CA PRO A 65 -11.77 -13.58 5.61
C PRO A 65 -10.34 -13.09 5.86
N ALA A 66 -9.31 -13.83 5.41
CA ALA A 66 -7.92 -13.42 5.57
C ALA A 66 -7.60 -12.17 4.72
N ALA A 67 -8.19 -12.07 3.53
CA ALA A 67 -8.06 -10.88 2.69
C ALA A 67 -8.84 -9.68 3.24
N ALA A 68 -9.96 -9.91 3.94
CA ALA A 68 -10.69 -8.87 4.64
C ALA A 68 -9.92 -8.34 5.86
N GLU A 69 -9.41 -9.23 6.71
CA GLU A 69 -8.56 -8.89 7.87
C GLU A 69 -7.31 -8.11 7.46
N LEU A 70 -6.65 -8.53 6.36
CA LEU A 70 -5.48 -7.83 5.84
C LEU A 70 -5.82 -6.41 5.39
N ARG A 71 -6.97 -6.21 4.73
CA ARG A 71 -7.44 -4.88 4.31
C ARG A 71 -7.72 -3.98 5.51
N GLU A 72 -8.41 -4.51 6.53
CA GLU A 72 -8.68 -3.76 7.76
C GLU A 72 -7.37 -3.37 8.47
N ARG A 73 -6.39 -4.30 8.52
CA ARG A 73 -5.08 -4.04 9.12
C ARG A 73 -4.31 -2.95 8.36
N VAL A 74 -4.34 -2.97 7.03
CA VAL A 74 -3.70 -1.92 6.20
C VAL A 74 -4.35 -0.56 6.44
N GLN A 75 -5.67 -0.52 6.53
CA GLN A 75 -6.40 0.71 6.82
C GLN A 75 -6.01 1.26 8.20
N ARG A 76 -6.03 0.42 9.24
CA ARG A 76 -5.63 0.80 10.59
C ARG A 76 -4.20 1.35 10.63
N LEU A 77 -3.25 0.67 9.98
CA LEU A 77 -1.86 1.11 9.92
C LEU A 77 -1.70 2.44 9.17
N THR A 78 -2.53 2.68 8.16
CA THR A 78 -2.53 3.95 7.42
C THR A 78 -3.03 5.09 8.29
N GLU A 79 -4.07 4.86 9.09
CA GLU A 79 -4.59 5.81 10.07
C GLU A 79 -3.56 6.10 11.18
N GLU A 80 -2.93 5.06 11.73
CA GLU A 80 -1.84 5.20 12.72
C GLU A 80 -0.65 6.01 12.14
N LEU A 81 -0.25 5.73 10.90
CA LEU A 81 0.82 6.49 10.23
C LEU A 81 0.44 7.95 10.01
N ALA A 82 -0.81 8.23 9.63
CA ALA A 82 -1.31 9.60 9.48
C ALA A 82 -1.27 10.35 10.81
N GLN A 83 -1.68 9.71 11.91
CA GLN A 83 -1.61 10.27 13.25
C GLN A 83 -0.17 10.59 13.66
N VAL A 84 0.74 9.62 13.55
CA VAL A 84 2.16 9.81 13.92
C VAL A 84 2.81 10.91 13.08
N THR A 85 2.44 11.01 11.80
CA THR A 85 2.93 12.07 10.92
C THR A 85 2.45 13.45 11.38
N ALA A 86 1.16 13.58 11.75
CA ALA A 86 0.62 14.82 12.29
C ALA A 86 1.25 15.21 13.63
N GLU A 87 1.49 14.24 14.52
CA GLU A 87 2.17 14.46 15.80
C GLU A 87 3.61 14.94 15.60
N ARG A 88 4.36 14.30 14.68
CA ARG A 88 5.71 14.73 14.30
C ARG A 88 5.69 16.17 13.81
N ASP A 89 4.78 16.53 12.92
CA ASP A 89 4.72 17.86 12.32
C ASP A 89 4.38 18.93 13.37
N ALA A 90 3.49 18.62 14.33
CA ALA A 90 3.21 19.48 15.47
C ALA A 90 4.43 19.66 16.39
N LEU A 91 5.21 18.59 16.62
CA LEU A 91 6.45 18.68 17.40
C LEU A 91 7.51 19.51 16.68
N VAL A 92 7.66 19.37 15.37
CA VAL A 92 8.57 20.18 14.56
C VAL A 92 8.20 21.67 14.67
N GLN A 93 6.93 22.02 14.45
CA GLN A 93 6.47 23.41 14.60
C GLN A 93 6.69 23.96 16.00
N ARG A 94 6.52 23.13 17.04
CA ARG A 94 6.77 23.54 18.43
C ARG A 94 8.26 23.80 18.68
N VAL A 95 9.15 22.93 18.19
CA VAL A 95 10.61 23.11 18.30
C VAL A 95 11.04 24.38 17.58
N ASP A 96 10.57 24.60 16.36
CA ASP A 96 10.88 25.80 15.57
C ASP A 96 10.40 27.08 16.28
N GLY A 97 9.17 27.04 16.83
CA GLY A 97 8.62 28.14 17.62
C GLY A 97 9.45 28.47 18.86
N LEU A 98 9.90 27.44 19.59
CA LEU A 98 10.76 27.60 20.77
C LEU A 98 12.15 28.13 20.38
N GLN A 99 12.75 27.65 19.30
CA GLN A 99 14.04 28.15 18.81
C GLN A 99 13.95 29.63 18.40
N LEU A 100 12.87 30.02 17.70
CA LEU A 100 12.61 31.43 17.35
C LEU A 100 12.34 32.30 18.58
N ALA A 101 11.66 31.79 19.60
CA ALA A 101 11.40 32.51 20.84
C ALA A 101 12.69 32.69 21.66
N LEU A 102 13.54 31.66 21.75
CA LEU A 102 14.85 31.73 22.40
C LEU A 102 15.79 32.70 21.67
N GLY A 103 15.82 32.65 20.32
CA GLY A 103 16.60 33.59 19.51
C GLY A 103 16.13 35.04 19.64
N ARG A 104 14.82 35.28 19.75
CA ARG A 104 14.24 36.63 19.93
C ARG A 104 14.35 37.16 21.36
N SER A 105 14.31 36.29 22.36
CA SER A 105 14.39 36.69 23.77
C SER A 105 15.78 37.19 24.17
N GLY A 106 16.76 37.17 23.27
CA GLY A 106 18.09 37.73 23.54
C GLY A 106 18.68 37.17 24.82
N VAL A 107 18.43 35.89 25.13
CA VAL A 107 19.23 35.19 26.13
C VAL A 107 20.60 35.07 25.48
N ALA A 108 21.44 36.07 25.74
CA ALA A 108 22.83 36.10 25.36
C ALA A 108 23.39 34.70 25.57
N ALA A 109 23.95 34.16 24.50
CA ALA A 109 24.59 32.86 24.45
C ALA A 109 25.49 32.68 25.68
N ASN A 110 24.98 32.01 26.70
CA ASN A 110 25.83 31.36 27.67
C ASN A 110 26.28 30.08 26.95
N GLU A 111 27.31 30.22 26.11
CA GLU A 111 27.86 29.20 25.21
C GLU A 111 28.00 27.81 25.87
N GLY A 112 28.14 27.76 27.20
CA GLY A 112 28.23 26.52 27.97
C GLY A 112 26.94 25.72 28.17
N ILE A 113 25.74 26.31 28.13
CA ILE A 113 24.48 25.59 28.44
C ILE A 113 23.85 25.01 27.17
N LEU A 114 23.75 25.81 26.10
CA LEU A 114 23.22 25.36 24.81
C LEU A 114 24.13 24.31 24.16
N GLY A 115 25.45 24.43 24.31
CA GLY A 115 26.41 23.41 23.84
C GLY A 115 26.18 22.05 24.52
N ARG A 116 25.93 22.03 25.83
CA ARG A 116 25.65 20.77 26.56
C ARG A 116 24.29 20.18 26.19
N ALA A 117 23.27 21.00 25.99
CA ALA A 117 21.95 20.54 25.55
C ALA A 117 22.00 19.96 24.12
N ALA A 118 22.70 20.61 23.19
CA ALA A 118 22.88 20.12 21.82
C ALA A 118 23.66 18.79 21.78
N VAL A 119 24.72 18.66 22.58
CA VAL A 119 25.48 17.40 22.73
C VAL A 119 24.62 16.29 23.34
N GLY A 120 23.78 16.61 24.33
CA GLY A 120 22.85 15.65 24.93
C GLY A 120 21.81 15.13 23.93
N VAL A 121 21.22 16.02 23.12
CA VAL A 121 20.25 15.65 22.08
C VAL A 121 20.91 14.83 20.96
N ALA A 122 22.10 15.23 20.50
CA ALA A 122 22.84 14.47 19.48
C ALA A 122 23.21 13.05 19.96
N SER A 123 23.60 12.91 21.23
CA SER A 123 23.90 11.61 21.84
C SER A 123 22.66 10.72 21.95
N ALA A 124 21.51 11.28 22.34
CA ALA A 124 20.24 10.55 22.40
C ALA A 124 19.79 10.08 21.01
N VAL A 125 19.87 10.95 20.00
CA VAL A 125 19.53 10.61 18.61
C VAL A 125 20.43 9.52 18.05
N ALA A 126 21.74 9.58 18.32
CA ALA A 126 22.70 8.54 17.92
C ALA A 126 22.37 7.18 18.55
N LYS A 127 21.98 7.16 19.83
CA LYS A 127 21.62 5.93 20.55
C LYS A 127 20.32 5.31 20.06
N ILE A 128 19.34 6.13 19.68
CA ILE A 128 18.10 5.65 19.06
C ILE A 128 18.39 5.04 17.67
N ARG A 129 19.32 5.64 16.91
CA ARG A 129 19.72 5.13 15.59
C ARG A 129 20.45 3.79 15.67
N SER A 130 21.30 3.58 16.68
CA SER A 130 22.04 2.32 16.83
C SER A 130 21.15 1.15 17.28
N VAL A 131 20.12 1.41 18.10
CA VAL A 131 19.14 0.39 18.50
C VAL A 131 18.27 -0.08 17.33
N ARG A 132 18.08 0.76 16.30
CA ARG A 132 17.26 0.44 15.12
C ARG A 132 18.02 -0.30 14.01
N ALA A 133 19.34 -0.42 14.13
CA ALA A 133 20.23 -1.05 13.15
C ALA A 133 20.76 -2.43 13.59
N ALA A 134 20.39 -2.89 14.79
CA ALA A 134 20.65 -4.21 15.33
C ALA A 134 19.37 -5.06 15.27
#